data_AF-A0A9D7VGS7-F1
#
_entry.id   AF-A0A9D7VGS7-F1
#
_cell.length_a   1.000
_cell.length_b   1.000
_cell.length_c   1.000
_cell.angle_alpha   90.00
_cell.angle_beta   90.00
_cell.angle_gamma   90.00
#
_symmetry.space_group_name_H-M   'P 1'
#
loop_
_entity.id
_entity.type
_entity.pdbx_description
1 polymer ?
#
loop_
_entity_poly.entity_id
_entity_poly.type
_entity_poly.pdbx_seq_one_letter_code
_entity_poly.pdbx_strand_id
1 'polypeptide(L)'
;MSETIPQEFWQGIEQFNCGQFYACHDTLEALWIEASEPEKTFYQGILQIAVALYHLENRNWRGAVILLGEGSNRLRRYPSSYGGIDVDELLSQSVALLKTLQQIGAEKITAGDFGENQALSLPRIVLVSD
;
A
#
# COMPACT_ATOMS: atom_id res chain seq x y z
N MET A 1 9.95 -19.60 18.38
CA MET A 1 11.11 -18.98 17.71
C MET A 1 10.68 -17.57 17.41
N SER A 2 11.42 -16.54 17.81
CA SER A 2 11.14 -15.18 17.33
C SER A 2 11.47 -15.19 15.84
N GLU A 3 10.46 -15.35 14.98
CA GLU A 3 10.71 -15.28 13.56
C GLU A 3 11.08 -13.84 13.24
N THR A 4 12.36 -13.64 12.97
CA THR A 4 12.90 -12.38 12.46
C THR A 4 12.19 -12.08 11.15
N ILE A 5 11.69 -10.85 11.00
CA ILE A 5 11.07 -10.39 9.75
C ILE A 5 12.05 -10.62 8.58
N PRO A 6 11.62 -11.27 7.48
CA PRO A 6 12.50 -11.58 6.35
C PRO A 6 13.16 -10.33 5.74
N GLN A 7 14.35 -10.49 5.16
CA GLN A 7 15.06 -9.38 4.53
C GLN A 7 14.25 -8.80 3.35
N GLU A 8 13.56 -9.68 2.62
CA GLU A 8 12.71 -9.36 1.48
C GLU A 8 11.55 -8.45 1.89
N PHE A 9 11.07 -8.54 3.14
CA PHE A 9 10.03 -7.63 3.63
C PHE A 9 10.57 -6.20 3.64
N TRP A 10 11.75 -5.99 4.21
CA TRP A 10 12.41 -4.68 4.26
C TRP A 10 12.74 -4.15 2.86
N GLN A 11 13.16 -5.02 1.95
CA GLN A 11 13.32 -4.67 0.53
C GLN A 11 12.00 -4.19 -0.08
N GLY A 12 10.89 -4.89 0.18
CA GLY A 12 9.54 -4.48 -0.25
C GLY A 12 9.16 -3.11 0.30
N ILE A 13 9.46 -2.82 1.57
CA ILE A 13 9.21 -1.50 2.18
C ILE A 13 10.03 -0.40 1.51
N GLU A 14 11.31 -0.65 1.22
CA GLU A 14 12.15 0.31 0.50
C GLU A 14 11.61 0.59 -0.91
N GLN A 15 11.27 -0.46 -1.66
CA GLN A 15 10.66 -0.35 -2.98
C GLN A 15 9.36 0.45 -2.94
N PHE A 16 8.47 0.17 -1.99
CA PHE A 16 7.24 0.93 -1.79
C PHE A 16 7.54 2.42 -1.59
N ASN A 17 8.46 2.74 -0.68
CA ASN A 17 8.80 4.11 -0.33
C ASN A 17 9.55 4.86 -1.46
N CYS A 18 10.16 4.13 -2.40
CA CYS A 18 10.80 4.68 -3.60
C CYS A 18 9.86 4.77 -4.81
N GLY A 19 8.58 4.43 -4.67
CA GLY A 19 7.61 4.42 -5.77
C GLY A 19 7.78 3.24 -6.74
N GLN A 20 8.57 2.22 -6.38
CA GLN A 20 8.78 1.03 -7.20
C GLN A 20 7.67 0.00 -6.93
N PHE A 21 6.41 0.40 -7.11
CA PHE A 21 5.26 -0.35 -6.62
C PHE A 21 5.10 -1.74 -7.23
N TYR A 22 5.44 -1.91 -8.51
CA TYR A 22 5.42 -3.24 -9.15
C TYR A 22 6.50 -4.17 -8.59
N ALA A 23 7.72 -3.65 -8.33
CA ALA A 23 8.77 -4.43 -7.71
C ALA A 23 8.43 -4.79 -6.25
N CYS A 24 7.80 -3.86 -5.52
CA CYS A 24 7.25 -4.10 -4.19
C CYS A 24 6.20 -5.22 -4.21
N HIS A 25 5.31 -5.23 -5.20
CA HIS A 25 4.34 -6.30 -5.41
C HIS A 25 5.06 -7.66 -5.54
N ASP A 26 5.98 -7.81 -6.49
CA ASP A 26 6.62 -9.10 -6.75
C ASP A 26 7.39 -9.61 -5.51
N THR A 27 8.06 -8.70 -4.81
CA THR A 27 8.82 -9.03 -3.59
C THR A 27 7.90 -9.50 -2.46
N LEU A 28 6.79 -8.79 -2.22
CA LEU A 28 5.84 -9.18 -1.18
C LEU A 28 4.96 -10.38 -1.59
N GLU A 29 4.75 -10.63 -2.88
CA GLU A 29 4.00 -11.78 -3.39
C GLU A 29 4.74 -13.07 -3.04
N ALA A 30 6.06 -13.11 -3.26
CA ALA A 30 6.90 -14.25 -2.89
C ALA A 30 6.79 -14.59 -1.39
N LEU A 31 6.76 -13.58 -0.52
CA LEU A 31 6.53 -13.77 0.92
C LEU A 31 5.11 -14.23 1.22
N TRP A 32 4.11 -13.64 0.58
CA TRP A 32 2.69 -13.95 0.80
C TRP A 32 2.31 -15.38 0.43
N ILE A 33 2.87 -15.91 -0.66
CA ILE A 33 2.62 -17.28 -1.12
C ILE A 33 3.02 -18.29 -0.04
N GLU A 34 4.19 -18.11 0.57
CA GLU A 34 4.75 -19.01 1.59
C GLU A 34 4.24 -18.71 3.01
N ALA A 35 3.71 -17.52 3.26
CA ALA A 35 3.26 -17.12 4.58
C ALA A 35 2.00 -17.85 5.06
N SER A 36 1.97 -18.08 6.38
CA SER A 36 0.78 -18.45 7.15
C SER A 36 0.22 -17.24 7.88
N GLU A 37 -0.98 -17.35 8.45
CA GLU A 37 -1.51 -16.28 9.31
C GLU A 37 -0.69 -16.18 10.61
N PRO A 38 -0.48 -14.96 11.14
CA PRO A 38 -1.03 -13.67 10.67
C PRO A 38 -0.22 -12.96 9.56
N GLU A 39 0.98 -13.39 9.19
CA GLU A 39 1.82 -12.70 8.19
C GLU A 39 1.19 -12.67 6.79
N LYS A 40 0.45 -13.73 6.44
CA LYS A 40 -0.19 -13.85 5.12
C LYS A 40 -1.13 -12.69 4.83
N THR A 41 -2.07 -12.41 5.73
CA THR A 41 -3.00 -11.29 5.54
C THR A 41 -2.29 -9.93 5.61
N PHE A 42 -1.21 -9.82 6.38
CA PHE A 42 -0.41 -8.60 6.52
C PHE A 42 0.30 -8.24 5.21
N TYR A 43 1.08 -9.19 4.65
CA TYR A 43 1.78 -8.99 3.38
C TYR A 43 0.80 -8.73 2.24
N GLN A 44 -0.33 -9.44 2.21
CA GLN A 44 -1.37 -9.20 1.22
C GLN A 44 -1.93 -7.76 1.31
N GLY A 45 -2.11 -7.24 2.52
CA GLY A 45 -2.59 -5.87 2.73
C GLY A 45 -1.64 -4.83 2.13
N ILE A 46 -0.34 -4.92 2.44
CA ILE A 46 0.67 -3.98 1.93
C ILE A 46 0.83 -4.13 0.41
N LEU A 47 0.91 -5.35 -0.09
CA LEU A 47 0.99 -5.65 -1.52
C LEU A 47 -0.20 -5.07 -2.28
N GLN A 48 -1.43 -5.23 -1.78
CA GLN A 48 -2.61 -4.67 -2.44
C GLN A 48 -2.55 -3.13 -2.50
N ILE A 49 -2.05 -2.48 -1.44
CA ILE A 49 -1.83 -1.02 -1.47
C ILE A 49 -0.77 -0.67 -2.52
N ALA A 50 0.33 -1.41 -2.62
CA ALA A 50 1.35 -1.18 -3.66
C ALA A 50 0.75 -1.29 -5.07
N VAL A 51 0.01 -2.37 -5.37
CA VAL A 51 -0.64 -2.56 -6.68
C VAL A 51 -1.69 -1.47 -6.94
N ALA A 52 -2.37 -0.97 -5.91
CA ALA A 52 -3.29 0.14 -6.07
C ALA A 52 -2.58 1.43 -6.54
N LEU A 53 -1.39 1.72 -6.00
CA LEU A 53 -0.57 2.86 -6.41
C LEU A 53 -0.01 2.66 -7.83
N TYR A 54 0.42 1.44 -8.17
CA TYR A 54 0.78 1.10 -9.54
C TYR A 54 -0.39 1.30 -10.52
N HIS A 55 -1.61 0.91 -10.16
CA HIS A 55 -2.79 1.17 -10.98
C HIS A 55 -3.04 2.67 -11.17
N LEU A 56 -2.83 3.47 -10.12
CA LEU A 56 -2.97 4.91 -10.21
C LEU A 56 -1.97 5.53 -11.19
N GLU A 57 -0.70 5.11 -11.17
CA GLU A 57 0.33 5.53 -12.14
C GLU A 57 -0.05 5.20 -13.58
N ASN A 58 -0.75 4.08 -13.78
CA ASN A 58 -1.25 3.63 -15.07
C ASN A 58 -2.65 4.18 -15.41
N ARG A 59 -3.12 5.21 -14.71
CA ARG A 59 -4.43 5.86 -14.89
C ARG A 59 -5.63 4.90 -14.74
N ASN A 60 -5.44 3.77 -14.06
CA ASN A 60 -6.49 2.82 -13.74
C ASN A 60 -7.11 3.16 -12.38
N TRP A 61 -7.99 4.16 -12.38
CA TRP A 61 -8.71 4.60 -11.17
C TRP A 61 -9.47 3.47 -10.48
N ARG A 62 -10.16 2.62 -11.25
CA ARG A 62 -11.00 1.55 -10.71
C ARG A 62 -10.15 0.54 -9.94
N GLY A 63 -9.03 0.12 -10.52
CA GLY A 63 -8.07 -0.79 -9.88
C GLY A 63 -7.49 -0.18 -8.60
N ALA A 64 -7.10 1.10 -8.65
CA ALA A 64 -6.56 1.81 -7.51
C ALA A 64 -7.57 1.87 -6.33
N VAL A 65 -8.82 2.29 -6.60
CA VAL A 65 -9.86 2.41 -5.55
C VAL A 65 -10.21 1.07 -4.93
N ILE A 66 -10.33 0.00 -5.73
CA ILE A 66 -10.66 -1.34 -5.23
C ILE A 66 -9.55 -1.83 -4.30
N LEU A 67 -8.30 -1.82 -4.76
CA LEU A 67 -7.19 -2.41 -4.02
C LEU A 67 -6.75 -1.57 -2.82
N LEU A 68 -6.87 -0.24 -2.87
CA LEU A 68 -6.72 0.61 -1.67
C LEU A 68 -7.73 0.23 -0.60
N GLY A 69 -9.00 0.02 -0.98
CA GLY A 69 -10.06 -0.38 -0.06
C GLY A 69 -9.83 -1.76 0.56
N GLU A 70 -9.50 -2.75 -0.26
CA GLU A 70 -9.23 -4.12 0.19
C GLU A 70 -7.99 -4.20 1.08
N GLY A 71 -6.86 -3.64 0.63
CA GLY A 71 -5.61 -3.64 1.37
C GLY A 71 -5.74 -2.95 2.72
N SER A 72 -6.36 -1.76 2.74
CA SER A 72 -6.66 -1.03 3.99
C SER A 72 -7.54 -1.84 4.95
N ASN A 73 -8.55 -2.55 4.43
CA ASN A 73 -9.45 -3.34 5.26
C ASN A 73 -8.76 -4.56 5.89
N ARG A 74 -7.75 -5.13 5.22
CA ARG A 74 -6.92 -6.20 5.79
C ARG A 74 -6.06 -5.68 6.93
N LEU A 75 -5.37 -4.55 6.71
CA LEU A 75 -4.47 -3.96 7.70
C LEU A 75 -5.18 -3.45 8.96
N ARG A 76 -6.46 -3.07 8.87
CA ARG A 76 -7.27 -2.63 10.03
C ARG A 76 -7.33 -3.64 11.20
N ARG A 77 -7.02 -4.91 10.96
CA ARG A 77 -7.06 -5.97 11.99
C ARG A 77 -5.77 -6.07 12.80
N TYR A 78 -4.72 -5.38 12.40
CA TYR A 78 -3.42 -5.41 13.05
C TYR A 78 -3.32 -4.33 14.12
N PRO A 79 -2.44 -4.50 15.12
CA PRO A 79 -2.09 -3.42 16.04
C PRO A 79 -1.48 -2.22 15.27
N SER A 80 -1.47 -1.05 15.92
CA SER A 80 -0.91 0.19 15.38
C SER A 80 0.52 0.05 14.86
N SER A 81 1.29 -0.87 15.43
CA SER A 81 2.61 -1.27 14.97
C SER A 81 2.66 -2.78 14.74
N TYR A 82 3.08 -3.23 13.56
CA TYR A 82 3.26 -4.64 13.22
C TYR A 82 4.41 -4.81 12.24
N GLY A 83 5.23 -5.86 12.39
CA GLY A 83 6.37 -6.10 11.50
C GLY A 83 7.41 -4.96 11.48
N GLY A 84 7.46 -4.14 12.53
CA GLY A 84 8.36 -2.98 12.64
C GLY A 84 7.94 -1.74 11.84
N ILE A 85 6.71 -1.72 11.30
CA ILE A 85 6.15 -0.55 10.61
C ILE A 85 4.96 0.05 11.39
N ASP A 86 4.73 1.34 11.16
CA ASP A 86 3.55 2.05 11.65
C ASP A 86 2.36 1.75 10.71
N VAL A 87 1.50 0.84 11.16
CA VAL A 87 0.34 0.36 10.41
C VAL A 87 -0.78 1.40 10.41
N ASP A 88 -0.97 2.11 11.52
CA ASP A 88 -2.00 3.14 11.64
C ASP A 88 -1.71 4.31 10.69
N GLU A 89 -0.45 4.72 10.57
CA GLU A 89 -0.03 5.78 9.66
C GLU A 89 -0.23 5.37 8.19
N LEU A 90 0.16 4.15 7.82
CA LEU A 90 -0.09 3.61 6.47
C LEU A 90 -1.59 3.54 6.17
N LEU A 91 -2.41 3.10 7.14
CA LEU A 91 -3.86 3.01 7.01
C LEU A 91 -4.49 4.40 6.84
N SER A 92 -4.08 5.37 7.66
CA SER A 92 -4.54 6.76 7.61
C SER A 92 -4.29 7.37 6.23
N GLN A 93 -3.06 7.27 5.73
CA GLN A 93 -2.68 7.78 4.41
C GLN A 93 -3.44 7.07 3.28
N SER A 94 -3.59 5.74 3.35
CA SER A 94 -4.29 4.96 2.33
C SER A 94 -5.79 5.29 2.27
N VAL A 95 -6.43 5.49 3.42
CA VAL A 95 -7.84 5.90 3.50
C VAL A 95 -8.01 7.35 3.01
N ALA A 96 -7.07 8.24 3.32
CA ALA A 96 -7.10 9.62 2.81
C ALA A 96 -6.97 9.67 1.28
N LEU A 97 -6.05 8.89 0.71
CA LEU A 97 -5.91 8.75 -0.75
C LEU A 97 -7.19 8.18 -1.36
N LEU A 98 -7.74 7.11 -0.79
CA LEU A 98 -8.99 6.50 -1.28
C LEU A 98 -10.15 7.50 -1.35
N LYS A 99 -10.34 8.29 -0.28
CA LYS A 99 -11.37 9.35 -0.25
C LYS A 99 -11.12 10.40 -1.33
N THR A 100 -9.87 10.82 -1.51
CA THR A 100 -9.48 11.79 -2.53
C THR A 100 -9.79 11.26 -3.93
N LEU A 101 -9.41 10.02 -4.23
CA LEU A 101 -9.71 9.39 -5.53
C LEU A 101 -11.22 9.26 -5.78
N GLN A 102 -11.99 8.91 -4.76
CA GLN A 102 -13.46 8.83 -4.87
C GLN A 102 -14.11 10.20 -5.15
N GLN A 103 -13.56 11.29 -4.60
CA GLN A 103 -14.02 12.65 -4.86
C GLN A 103 -13.63 13.16 -6.24
N ILE A 104 -12.41 12.84 -6.71
CA ILE A 104 -11.94 13.21 -8.05
C ILE A 104 -12.75 12.49 -9.13
N GLY A 105 -13.05 11.20 -8.92
CA GLY A 105 -13.76 10.35 -9.87
C GLY A 105 -12.88 9.84 -11.03
N ALA A 106 -13.38 8.83 -11.74
CA ALA A 106 -12.62 8.13 -12.78
C ALA A 106 -12.22 9.02 -13.97
N GLU A 107 -13.08 9.97 -14.35
CA GLU A 107 -12.92 10.78 -15.57
C GLU A 107 -11.67 11.65 -15.51
N LYS A 108 -11.44 12.34 -14.39
CA LYS A 108 -10.28 13.24 -14.22
C LYS A 108 -8.94 12.49 -14.17
N ILE A 109 -8.91 11.32 -13.52
CA ILE A 109 -7.71 10.46 -13.46
C ILE A 109 -7.36 9.92 -14.84
N THR A 110 -8.35 9.48 -15.60
CA THR A 110 -8.15 8.93 -16.95
C THR A 110 -7.65 10.00 -17.92
N ALA A 111 -8.22 11.21 -17.82
CA ALA A 111 -7.81 12.36 -18.62
C ALA A 111 -6.39 12.86 -18.30
N GLY A 112 -5.82 12.49 -17.14
CA GLY A 112 -4.57 13.06 -16.64
C GLY A 112 -4.70 14.53 -16.24
N ASP A 113 -5.94 15.00 -16.07
CA ASP A 113 -6.27 16.40 -15.76
C ASP A 113 -6.32 16.59 -14.25
N PHE A 114 -5.14 16.51 -13.65
CA PHE A 114 -4.90 17.03 -12.32
C PHE A 114 -4.58 18.51 -12.52
N GLY A 115 -5.59 19.38 -12.51
CA GLY A 115 -5.36 20.82 -12.63
C GLY A 115 -4.16 21.25 -11.78
N GLU A 116 -3.33 22.17 -12.29
CA GLU A 116 -1.91 22.45 -11.95
C GLU A 116 -1.51 22.55 -10.45
N ASN A 117 -2.43 22.40 -9.50
CA ASN A 117 -2.27 22.60 -8.07
C ASN A 117 -2.72 21.42 -7.16
N GLN A 118 -2.98 20.22 -7.68
CA GLN A 118 -3.45 19.10 -6.85
C GLN A 118 -2.53 17.88 -6.91
N ALA A 119 -1.37 17.98 -6.25
CA ALA A 119 -0.50 16.83 -6.04
C ALA A 119 -1.17 15.82 -5.10
N LEU A 120 -1.40 14.58 -5.58
CA LEU A 120 -1.86 13.49 -4.72
C LEU A 120 -0.75 13.14 -3.72
N SER A 121 -1.10 13.14 -2.43
CA SER A 121 -0.21 12.62 -1.39
C SER A 121 -0.33 11.09 -1.40
N LEU A 122 0.71 10.42 -1.88
CA LEU A 122 0.76 8.96 -1.89
C LEU A 122 1.17 8.44 -0.50
N PRO A 123 0.61 7.29 -0.07
CA PRO A 123 1.05 6.63 1.15
C PRO A 123 2.55 6.35 1.16
N ARG A 124 3.15 6.45 2.35
CA ARG A 124 4.52 6.05 2.65
C ARG A 124 4.52 5.20 3.92
N ILE A 125 5.35 4.17 3.93
CA ILE A 125 5.51 3.28 5.07
C ILE A 125 6.55 3.87 6.02
N VAL A 126 6.12 4.15 7.25
CA VAL A 126 6.96 4.67 8.33
C VAL A 126 7.45 3.50 9.17
N LEU A 127 8.75 3.52 9.52
CA LEU A 127 9.33 2.54 10.43
C LEU A 127 9.09 3.01 11.87
N VAL A 128 8.73 2.08 12.75
CA VAL A 128 8.64 2.39 14.19
C VAL A 128 10.07 2.48 14.72
N SER A 129 10.40 3.60 15.36
CA SER A 129 11.65 3.74 16.10
C SER A 129 11.43 3.18 17.50
N ASP A 130 12.33 2.31 17.95
CA ASP A 130 12.39 1.84 19.34
C ASP A 130 12.65 2.99 20.34
#